data_AF-A0A9E4DBD5-F1
#
_entry.id   AF-A0A9E4DBD5-F1
#
_cell.length_a   1.000
_cell.length_b   1.000
_cell.length_c   1.000
_cell.angle_alpha   90.00
_cell.angle_beta   90.00
_cell.angle_gamma   90.00
#
_symmetry.space_group_name_H-M   'P 1'
#
loop_
_entity.id
_entity.type
_entity.pdbx_description
1 polymer ?
#
loop_
_entity_poly.entity_id
_entity_poly.type
_entity_poly.pdbx_seq_one_letter_code
_entity_poly.pdbx_strand_id
1 'polypeptide(L)'
;MILTLVYLSLQIRGSNRVAKAQSRQSMTEFAMGISRFRAEHADRYAKIASGGEITAGDREFLYWVHMQMITYGEAYYQQFQLGLMPDAHWEGFSNWIDAYIQGPQFAEFWESDSSSFAEDYRKWIAQKMAQ
;
A
#
# COMPACT_ATOMS: atom_id res chain seq x y z
N MET A 1 -23.23 16.24 34.16
CA MET A 1 -22.33 15.10 33.86
C MET A 1 -22.83 14.22 32.70
N ILE A 2 -24.06 13.73 32.71
CA ILE A 2 -24.59 12.85 31.63
C ILE A 2 -24.63 13.55 30.26
N LEU A 3 -25.04 14.83 30.20
CA LEU A 3 -25.06 15.62 28.96
C LEU A 3 -23.68 15.76 28.30
N THR A 4 -22.63 15.90 29.11
CA THR A 4 -21.24 16.00 28.64
C THR A 4 -20.76 14.68 28.02
N LEU A 5 -21.17 13.53 28.60
CA LEU A 5 -20.84 12.20 28.07
C LEU A 5 -21.56 11.91 26.75
N VAL A 6 -22.83 12.32 26.62
CA VAL A 6 -23.61 12.18 25.38
C VAL A 6 -22.99 13.04 24.27
N TYR A 7 -22.66 14.29 24.58
CA TYR A 7 -22.00 15.19 23.64
C TYR A 7 -20.64 14.63 23.17
N LEU A 8 -19.80 14.18 24.10
CA LEU A 8 -18.51 13.57 23.79
C LEU A 8 -18.66 12.32 22.91
N SER A 9 -19.66 11.48 23.19
CA SER A 9 -19.93 10.28 22.40
C SER A 9 -20.34 10.61 20.96
N LEU A 10 -21.16 11.64 20.77
CA LEU A 10 -21.54 12.13 19.44
C LEU A 10 -20.34 12.74 18.71
N GLN A 11 -19.50 13.50 19.42
CA GLN A 11 -18.28 14.09 18.86
C GLN A 11 -17.30 13.01 18.40
N ILE A 12 -17.05 11.97 19.21
CA ILE A 12 -16.17 10.85 18.84
C ILE A 12 -16.69 10.11 17.61
N ARG A 13 -18.01 9.87 17.53
CA ARG A 13 -18.64 9.26 16.35
C ARG A 13 -18.47 10.12 15.09
N GLY A 14 -18.65 11.44 15.22
CA GLY A 14 -18.42 12.40 14.15
C GLY A 14 -16.97 12.39 13.66
N SER A 15 -16.01 12.49 14.60
CA SER A 15 -14.58 12.44 14.29
C SER A 15 -14.19 11.14 13.61
N ASN A 16 -14.70 9.99 14.08
CA ASN A 16 -14.42 8.70 13.44
C ASN A 16 -14.96 8.62 12.02
N ARG A 17 -16.13 9.20 11.75
CA ARG A 17 -16.69 9.25 10.39
C ARG A 17 -15.84 10.12 9.46
N VAL A 18 -15.37 11.26 9.94
CA VAL A 18 -14.47 12.15 9.19
C VAL A 18 -13.13 11.46 8.93
N ALA A 19 -12.53 10.83 9.93
CA ALA A 19 -11.27 10.10 9.79
C ALA A 19 -11.37 8.97 8.75
N LYS A 20 -12.47 8.21 8.75
CA LYS A 20 -12.73 7.18 7.72
C LYS A 20 -12.90 7.78 6.32
N ALA A 21 -13.58 8.91 6.19
CA ALA A 21 -13.74 9.58 4.91
C ALA A 21 -12.39 10.13 4.38
N GLN A 22 -11.59 10.73 5.25
CA GLN A 22 -10.27 11.24 4.90
C GLN A 22 -9.31 10.11 4.50
N SER A 23 -9.29 9.01 5.25
CA SER A 23 -8.53 7.81 4.89
C SER A 23 -8.89 7.33 3.49
N ARG A 24 -10.19 7.15 3.19
CA ARG A 24 -10.66 6.77 1.85
C ARG A 24 -10.26 7.75 0.75
N GLN A 25 -10.28 9.05 1.04
CA GLN A 25 -9.87 10.07 0.08
C GLN A 25 -8.38 9.96 -0.24
N SER A 26 -7.52 9.91 0.78
CA SER A 26 -6.07 9.76 0.62
C SER A 26 -5.70 8.45 -0.10
N MET A 27 -6.41 7.36 0.22
CA MET A 27 -6.30 6.08 -0.48
C MET A 27 -6.62 6.21 -1.98
N THR A 28 -7.69 6.92 -2.33
CA THR A 28 -8.13 7.13 -3.71
C THR A 28 -7.14 8.00 -4.49
N GLU A 29 -6.68 9.10 -3.88
CA GLU A 29 -5.69 10.00 -4.48
C GLU A 29 -4.38 9.25 -4.79
N PHE A 30 -3.92 8.42 -3.86
CA PHE A 30 -2.74 7.62 -4.08
C PHE A 30 -2.94 6.56 -5.19
N ALA A 31 -4.09 5.85 -5.19
CA ALA A 31 -4.41 4.88 -6.24
C ALA A 31 -4.45 5.53 -7.63
N MET A 32 -5.01 6.74 -7.73
CA MET A 32 -4.96 7.53 -8.97
C MET A 32 -3.54 7.95 -9.34
N GLY A 33 -2.71 8.30 -8.35
CA GLY A 33 -1.29 8.61 -8.53
C GLY A 33 -0.52 7.43 -9.13
N ILE A 34 -0.65 6.23 -8.56
CA ILE A 34 -0.05 5.00 -9.12
C ILE A 34 -0.57 4.77 -10.54
N SER A 35 -1.89 4.88 -10.76
CA SER A 35 -2.50 4.60 -12.05
C SER A 35 -1.99 5.53 -13.14
N ARG A 36 -1.85 6.82 -12.84
CA ARG A 36 -1.25 7.81 -13.74
C ARG A 36 0.21 7.49 -14.02
N PHE A 37 1.00 7.25 -12.98
CA PHE A 37 2.42 6.90 -13.13
C PHE A 37 2.61 5.64 -13.99
N ARG A 38 1.79 4.62 -13.80
CA ARG A 38 1.80 3.40 -14.62
C ARG A 38 1.42 3.66 -16.06
N ALA A 39 0.44 4.51 -16.31
CA ALA A 39 0.04 4.90 -17.66
C ALA A 39 1.15 5.70 -18.37
N GLU A 40 1.77 6.66 -17.67
CA GLU A 40 2.87 7.48 -18.20
C GLU A 40 4.12 6.64 -18.54
N HIS A 41 4.35 5.55 -17.82
CA HIS A 41 5.50 4.67 -18.03
C HIS A 41 5.11 3.28 -18.60
N ALA A 42 3.96 3.18 -19.27
CA ALA A 42 3.41 1.90 -19.73
C ALA A 42 4.39 1.12 -20.63
N ASP A 43 5.08 1.78 -21.55
CA ASP A 43 6.06 1.15 -22.44
C ASP A 43 7.21 0.51 -21.66
N ARG A 44 7.63 1.16 -20.57
CA ARG A 44 8.72 0.68 -19.72
C ARG A 44 8.28 -0.55 -18.92
N TYR A 45 7.06 -0.53 -18.38
CA TYR A 45 6.45 -1.70 -17.76
C TYR A 45 6.30 -2.86 -18.75
N ALA A 46 5.85 -2.59 -19.98
CA ALA A 46 5.71 -3.61 -21.01
C ALA A 46 7.07 -4.23 -21.39
N LYS A 47 8.11 -3.42 -21.53
CA LYS A 47 9.49 -3.88 -21.77
C LYS A 47 10.00 -4.81 -20.68
N ILE A 48 9.78 -4.44 -19.41
CA ILE A 48 10.19 -5.25 -18.25
C ILE A 48 9.41 -6.57 -18.24
N ALA A 49 8.08 -6.51 -18.44
CA ALA A 49 7.23 -7.68 -18.45
C ALA A 49 7.53 -8.64 -19.62
N SER A 50 7.95 -8.13 -20.77
CA SER A 50 8.30 -8.94 -21.94
C SER A 50 9.70 -9.58 -21.86
N GLY A 51 10.45 -9.34 -20.78
CA GLY A 51 11.83 -9.83 -20.65
C GLY A 51 12.82 -9.16 -21.61
N GLY A 52 12.53 -7.92 -22.03
CA GLY A 52 13.45 -7.13 -22.85
C GLY A 52 14.74 -6.79 -22.09
N GLU A 53 15.76 -6.31 -22.80
CA GLU A 53 17.05 -5.96 -22.19
C GLU A 53 16.88 -4.86 -21.11
N ILE A 54 17.07 -5.23 -19.85
CA ILE A 54 16.92 -4.33 -18.69
C ILE A 54 18.17 -3.47 -18.54
N THR A 55 18.01 -2.16 -18.74
CA THR A 55 19.08 -1.18 -18.55
C THR A 55 19.29 -0.86 -17.06
N ALA A 56 20.41 -0.21 -16.72
CA ALA A 56 20.62 0.28 -15.35
C ALA A 56 19.50 1.25 -14.90
N GLY A 57 19.02 2.10 -15.81
CA GLY A 57 17.89 2.97 -15.51
C GLY A 57 16.61 2.20 -15.23
N ASP A 58 16.37 1.07 -15.90
CA ASP A 58 15.17 0.24 -15.69
C ASP A 58 15.17 -0.43 -14.31
N ARG A 59 16.36 -0.81 -13.82
CA ARG A 59 16.54 -1.27 -12.44
C ARG A 59 16.24 -0.18 -11.41
N GLU A 60 16.78 1.02 -11.61
CA GLU A 60 16.49 2.18 -10.75
C GLU A 60 14.99 2.51 -10.74
N PHE A 61 14.35 2.43 -11.91
CA PHE A 61 12.91 2.62 -12.02
C PHE A 61 12.12 1.58 -11.24
N LEU A 62 12.46 0.29 -11.37
CA LEU A 62 11.81 -0.78 -10.62
C LEU A 62 11.99 -0.61 -9.12
N TYR A 63 13.19 -0.23 -8.67
CA TYR A 63 13.45 0.09 -7.28
C TYR A 63 12.45 1.13 -6.73
N TRP A 64 12.31 2.27 -7.41
CA TRP A 64 11.37 3.32 -6.98
C TRP A 64 9.91 2.91 -7.09
N VAL A 65 9.56 2.06 -8.05
CA VAL A 65 8.23 1.46 -8.14
C VAL A 65 7.96 0.58 -6.92
N HIS A 66 8.90 -0.30 -6.55
CA HIS A 66 8.76 -1.13 -5.36
C HIS A 66 8.66 -0.29 -4.08
N MET A 67 9.53 0.70 -3.93
CA MET A 67 9.50 1.64 -2.80
C MET A 67 8.14 2.33 -2.68
N GLN A 68 7.60 2.86 -3.79
CA GLN A 68 6.29 3.52 -3.82
C GLN A 68 5.16 2.56 -3.44
N MET A 69 5.12 1.37 -4.06
CA MET A 69 4.04 0.40 -3.85
C MET A 69 4.05 -0.21 -2.44
N ILE A 70 5.23 -0.40 -1.84
CA ILE A 70 5.33 -0.96 -0.49
C ILE A 70 5.06 0.10 0.58
N THR A 71 5.50 1.34 0.39
CA THR A 71 5.10 2.47 1.24
C THR A 71 3.57 2.63 1.27
N TYR A 72 2.94 2.47 0.10
CA TYR A 72 1.49 2.45 0.00
C TYR A 72 0.85 1.31 0.77
N GLY A 73 1.40 0.10 0.62
CA GLY A 73 0.87 -1.06 1.29
C GLY A 73 1.01 -0.99 2.81
N GLU A 74 2.07 -0.37 3.30
CA GLU A 74 2.23 -0.10 4.73
C GLU A 74 1.13 0.84 5.23
N ALA A 75 0.89 1.95 4.52
CA ALA A 75 -0.19 2.88 4.88
C ALA A 75 -1.57 2.19 4.88
N TYR A 76 -1.82 1.30 3.92
CA TYR A 76 -3.05 0.50 3.86
C TYR A 76 -3.17 -0.48 5.02
N TYR A 77 -2.09 -1.20 5.31
CA TYR A 77 -2.02 -2.13 6.43
C TYR A 77 -2.32 -1.42 7.75
N GLN A 78 -1.69 -0.28 8.00
CA GLN A 78 -1.92 0.50 9.22
C GLN A 78 -3.36 1.02 9.32
N GLN A 79 -3.97 1.47 8.21
CA GLN A 79 -5.38 1.89 8.20
C GLN A 79 -6.34 0.72 8.46
N PHE A 80 -5.99 -0.49 8.02
CA PHE A 80 -6.74 -1.70 8.34
C PHE A 80 -6.62 -2.05 9.83
N GLN A 81 -5.40 -2.05 10.40
CA GLN A 81 -5.19 -2.29 11.83
C GLN A 81 -5.96 -1.30 12.72
N LEU A 82 -6.15 -0.06 12.27
CA LEU A 82 -6.93 0.97 12.97
C LEU A 82 -8.45 0.86 12.76
N GLY A 83 -8.96 -0.11 12.00
CA GLY A 83 -10.38 -0.27 11.70
C GLY A 83 -10.98 0.87 10.88
N LEU A 84 -10.14 1.60 10.15
CA LEU A 84 -10.53 2.69 9.26
C LEU A 84 -10.91 2.18 7.86
N MET A 85 -10.45 0.99 7.51
CA MET A 85 -10.70 0.32 6.24
C MET A 85 -11.79 -0.76 6.36
N PRO A 86 -12.73 -0.88 5.40
CA PRO A 86 -13.65 -2.02 5.33
C PRO A 86 -12.91 -3.33 5.00
N ASP A 87 -13.30 -4.43 5.64
CA ASP A 87 -12.67 -5.75 5.46
C ASP A 87 -12.64 -6.20 4.00
N ALA A 88 -13.74 -6.02 3.26
CA ALA A 88 -13.81 -6.38 1.84
C ALA A 88 -12.80 -5.60 0.96
N HIS A 89 -12.48 -4.37 1.35
CA HIS A 89 -11.46 -3.58 0.64
C HIS A 89 -10.06 -4.09 0.99
N TRP A 90 -9.83 -4.40 2.27
CA TRP A 90 -8.57 -4.96 2.74
C TRP A 90 -8.28 -6.32 2.08
N GLU A 91 -9.27 -7.20 1.98
CA GLU A 91 -9.11 -8.51 1.35
C GLU A 91 -8.65 -8.38 -0.12
N GLY A 92 -9.30 -7.51 -0.90
CA GLY A 92 -8.90 -7.24 -2.28
C GLY A 92 -7.47 -6.71 -2.38
N PHE A 93 -7.08 -5.79 -1.48
CA PHE A 93 -5.72 -5.27 -1.42
C PHE A 93 -4.69 -6.33 -1.00
N SER A 94 -4.99 -7.12 0.02
CA SER A 94 -4.15 -8.20 0.53
C SER A 94 -3.85 -9.23 -0.56
N ASN A 95 -4.86 -9.64 -1.32
CA ASN A 95 -4.72 -10.58 -2.43
C ASN A 95 -3.91 -9.95 -3.59
N TRP A 96 -4.08 -8.65 -3.84
CA TRP A 96 -3.29 -7.95 -4.83
C TRP A 96 -1.81 -7.86 -4.44
N ILE A 97 -1.52 -7.64 -3.15
CA ILE A 97 -0.14 -7.67 -2.63
C ILE A 97 0.48 -9.06 -2.83
N ASP A 98 -0.26 -10.14 -2.63
CA ASP A 98 0.25 -11.51 -2.86
C ASP A 98 0.76 -11.68 -4.30
N ALA A 99 0.00 -11.19 -5.28
CA ALA A 99 0.45 -11.22 -6.67
C ALA A 99 1.65 -10.28 -6.93
N TYR A 100 1.68 -9.13 -6.26
CA TYR A 100 2.73 -8.13 -6.45
C TYR A 100 4.10 -8.58 -5.93
N ILE A 101 4.15 -9.21 -4.75
CA ILE A 101 5.41 -9.64 -4.13
C ILE A 101 6.08 -10.80 -4.88
N GLN A 102 5.30 -11.55 -5.68
CA GLN A 102 5.81 -12.56 -6.59
C GLN A 102 6.33 -11.97 -7.91
N GLY A 103 6.26 -10.64 -8.04
CA GLY A 103 6.70 -9.90 -9.22
C GLY A 103 8.23 -9.85 -9.37
N PRO A 104 8.70 -9.45 -10.56
CA PRO A 104 10.14 -9.36 -10.85
C PRO A 104 10.84 -8.41 -9.87
N GLN A 105 12.04 -8.80 -9.42
CA GLN A 105 12.95 -8.01 -8.58
C GLN A 105 12.41 -7.56 -7.23
N PHE A 106 11.24 -8.04 -6.82
CA PHE A 106 10.67 -7.71 -5.52
C PHE A 106 11.50 -8.28 -4.37
N ALA A 107 11.92 -9.55 -4.48
CA ALA A 107 12.68 -10.22 -3.43
C ALA A 107 14.01 -9.49 -3.15
N GLU A 108 14.72 -9.09 -4.21
CA GLU A 108 15.99 -8.36 -4.09
C GLU A 108 15.77 -6.98 -3.44
N PHE A 109 14.74 -6.25 -3.86
CA PHE A 109 14.33 -4.99 -3.22
C PHE A 109 13.99 -5.18 -1.72
N TRP A 110 13.25 -6.25 -1.40
CA TRP A 110 12.81 -6.49 -0.04
C TRP A 110 13.97 -6.86 0.88
N GLU A 111 14.94 -7.65 0.39
CA GLU A 111 16.14 -7.98 1.14
C GLU A 111 16.97 -6.73 1.48
N SER A 112 17.10 -5.78 0.54
CA SER A 112 17.90 -4.58 0.75
C SER A 112 17.23 -3.54 1.64
N ASP A 113 15.94 -3.27 1.44
CA ASP A 113 15.30 -2.07 2.00
C ASP A 113 14.17 -2.37 2.99
N SER A 114 13.82 -3.64 3.25
CA SER A 114 12.72 -3.97 4.15
C SER A 114 12.86 -3.33 5.53
N SER A 115 14.09 -3.14 6.03
CA SER A 115 14.35 -2.54 7.35
C SER A 115 13.80 -1.11 7.53
N SER A 116 13.45 -0.42 6.45
CA SER A 116 12.85 0.92 6.47
C SER A 116 11.38 0.92 6.90
N PHE A 117 10.72 -0.24 6.92
CA PHE A 117 9.30 -0.37 7.22
C PHE A 117 9.03 -0.88 8.65
N ALA A 118 7.83 -0.62 9.15
CA ALA A 118 7.38 -1.01 10.47
C ALA A 118 7.46 -2.54 10.67
N GLU A 119 7.83 -2.97 11.88
CA GLU A 119 8.11 -4.39 12.18
C GLU A 119 6.90 -5.31 11.95
N ASP A 120 5.71 -4.87 12.31
CA ASP A 120 4.45 -5.58 12.12
C ASP A 120 4.12 -5.76 10.63
N TYR A 121 4.31 -4.71 9.83
CA TYR A 121 4.14 -4.78 8.38
C TYR A 121 5.18 -5.70 7.73
N ARG A 122 6.44 -5.65 8.17
CA ARG A 122 7.49 -6.56 7.69
C ARG A 122 7.16 -8.02 7.99
N LYS A 123 6.65 -8.31 9.19
CA LYS A 123 6.18 -9.66 9.57
C LYS A 123 5.05 -10.13 8.66
N TRP A 124 4.09 -9.25 8.36
CA TRP A 124 2.98 -9.56 7.46
C TRP A 124 3.44 -9.87 6.03
N ILE A 125 4.35 -9.06 5.46
CA ILE A 125 4.93 -9.35 4.13
C ILE A 125 5.73 -10.66 4.15
N ALA A 126 6.55 -10.88 5.19
CA ALA A 126 7.34 -12.11 5.30
C ALA A 126 6.46 -13.37 5.35
N GLN A 127 5.30 -13.31 6.01
CA GLN A 127 4.33 -14.41 6.00
C GLN A 127 3.78 -14.68 4.60
N LYS A 128 3.55 -13.64 3.79
CA LYS A 128 3.07 -13.78 2.41
C LYS A 128 4.14 -14.30 1.46
N MET A 129 5.40 -13.91 1.66
CA MET A 129 6.52 -14.42 0.87
C MET A 129 6.84 -15.90 1.14
N ALA A 130 6.40 -16.44 2.28
CA ALA A 130 6.62 -17.83 2.67
C ALA A 130 5.53 -18.80 2.18
N GLN A 131 4.48 -18.30 1.51
CA GLN A 131 3.38 -19.08 0.91
C GLN A 131 3.67 -19.42 -0.55
#